data_AF-A0A699SAS7-F1
#
_entry.id   AF-A0A699SAS7-F1
#
_cell.length_a   1.000
_cell.length_b   1.000
_cell.length_c   1.000
_cell.angle_alpha   90.00
_cell.angle_beta   90.00
_cell.angle_gamma   90.00
#
_symmetry.space_group_name_H-M   'P 1'
#
loop_
_entity.id
_entity.type
_entity.pdbx_description
1 polymer ?
#
loop_
_entity_poly.entity_id
_entity_poly.type
_entity_poly.pdbx_seq_one_letter_code
_entity_poly.pdbx_strand_id
1 'polypeptide(L)'
;VLENAYEDDDGQILSSKQDQETRNGTLRFEEADKIEKYVGGLPDMIHGSVVASKPKTMQEAIEIATELMDKKIRTFAERETTSKRKFENTSRITQNQ
;
A
#
# COMPACT_ATOMS: atom_id res chain seq x y z
N VAL A 1 45.41 8.18 7.04
CA VAL A 1 44.17 8.35 7.86
C VAL A 1 43.03 7.95 6.94
N LEU A 2 42.27 6.91 7.28
CA LEU A 2 41.11 6.52 6.48
C LEU A 2 40.03 7.58 6.72
N GLU A 3 39.82 8.43 5.73
CA GLU A 3 38.77 9.45 5.72
C GLU A 3 37.45 8.69 5.51
N ASN A 4 36.74 8.42 6.60
CA ASN A 4 35.45 7.73 6.57
C ASN A 4 34.39 8.71 6.07
N ALA A 5 34.43 9.03 4.79
CA ALA A 5 33.36 9.73 4.12
C ALA A 5 32.22 8.73 3.86
N TYR A 6 31.01 9.07 4.30
CA TYR A 6 29.85 8.19 4.16
C TYR A 6 29.06 8.63 2.92
N GLU A 7 28.90 7.74 1.94
CA GLU A 7 28.00 7.97 0.82
C GLU A 7 26.55 7.70 1.26
N ASP A 8 25.63 8.61 0.90
CA ASP A 8 24.19 8.38 1.02
C ASP A 8 23.59 7.72 -0.24
N ASP A 9 22.30 7.34 -0.17
CA ASP A 9 21.59 6.68 -1.28
C ASP A 9 21.51 7.54 -2.56
N ASP A 10 21.74 8.86 -2.47
CA ASP A 10 21.79 9.78 -3.60
C ASP A 10 23.23 10.00 -4.12
N GLY A 11 24.21 9.25 -3.58
CA GLY A 11 25.63 9.36 -3.94
C GLY A 11 26.31 10.63 -3.44
N GLN A 12 25.73 11.33 -2.47
CA GLN A 12 26.38 12.47 -1.83
C GLN A 12 27.34 12.01 -0.74
N ILE A 13 28.54 12.61 -0.75
CA ILE A 13 29.59 12.36 0.24
C ILE A 13 29.29 13.18 1.50
N LEU A 14 28.98 12.51 2.59
CA LEU A 14 28.77 13.13 3.90
C LEU A 14 30.06 13.05 4.71
N SER A 15 30.51 14.22 5.15
CA SER A 15 31.81 14.40 5.82
C SER A 15 31.79 13.98 7.30
N SER A 16 30.63 13.70 7.89
CA SER A 16 30.53 13.20 9.27
C SER A 16 29.33 12.28 9.50
N LYS A 17 29.42 11.44 10.53
CA LYS A 17 28.30 10.58 11.00
C LYS A 17 27.05 11.39 11.39
N GLN A 18 27.26 12.60 11.92
CA GLN A 18 26.15 13.44 12.35
C GLN A 18 25.40 14.04 11.14
N ASP A 19 26.11 14.33 10.05
CA ASP A 19 25.49 14.76 8.79
C ASP A 19 24.68 13.63 8.15
N GLN A 20 25.17 12.38 8.25
CA GLN A 20 24.43 11.18 7.82
C GLN A 20 23.16 10.95 8.65
N GLU A 21 23.23 11.01 9.98
CA GLU A 21 22.03 10.87 10.83
C GLU A 21 21.02 11.99 10.61
N THR A 22 21.50 13.22 10.43
CA THR A 22 20.65 14.39 10.15
C THR A 22 19.94 14.22 8.80
N ARG A 23 20.67 13.84 7.75
CA ARG A 23 20.10 13.59 6.42
C ARG A 23 19.10 12.43 6.45
N ASN A 24 19.45 11.31 7.06
CA ASN A 24 18.56 10.16 7.19
C ASN A 24 17.28 10.50 7.97
N GLY A 25 17.39 11.36 8.98
CA GLY A 25 16.25 11.94 9.69
C GLY A 25 15.35 12.75 8.74
N THR A 26 15.92 13.70 8.00
CA THR A 26 15.18 14.55 7.04
C THR A 26 14.49 13.72 5.96
N LEU A 27 15.19 12.76 5.34
CA LEU A 27 14.63 11.88 4.32
C LEU A 27 13.46 11.06 4.87
N ARG A 28 13.56 10.56 6.10
CA ARG A 28 12.45 9.86 6.77
C ARG A 28 11.25 10.76 7.04
N PHE A 29 11.46 12.03 7.40
CA PHE A 29 10.36 12.98 7.58
C PHE A 29 9.65 13.29 6.26
N GLU A 30 10.39 13.51 5.17
CA GLU A 30 9.81 13.70 3.84
C GLU A 30 9.06 12.45 3.36
N GLU A 31 9.60 11.26 3.62
CA GLU A 31 8.94 10.01 3.28
C GLU A 31 7.64 9.82 4.08
N ALA A 32 7.64 10.14 5.37
CA ALA A 32 6.43 10.08 6.19
C ALA A 32 5.32 11.03 5.69
N ASP A 33 5.66 12.28 5.32
CA ASP A 33 4.69 13.23 4.74
C ASP A 33 4.11 12.74 3.39
N LYS A 34 4.95 12.13 2.55
CA LYS A 34 4.50 11.51 1.29
C LYS A 34 3.55 10.34 1.55
N ILE A 35 3.86 9.50 2.53
CA ILE A 35 3.01 8.37 2.94
C ILE A 35 1.67 8.87 3.47
N GLU A 36 1.67 9.88 4.33
CA GLU A 36 0.44 10.45 4.90
C GLU A 36 -0.48 11.01 3.80
N LYS A 37 0.08 11.76 2.85
CA LYS A 37 -0.66 12.28 1.69
C LYS A 37 -1.22 11.16 0.80
N TYR A 38 -0.44 10.12 0.56
CA TYR A 38 -0.88 8.96 -0.21
C TYR A 38 -2.03 8.25 0.48
N VAL A 39 -1.88 7.93 1.76
CA VAL A 39 -2.89 7.24 2.56
C VAL A 39 -4.17 8.05 2.65
N GLY A 40 -4.08 9.37 2.85
CA GLY A 40 -5.25 10.27 2.89
C GLY A 40 -6.04 10.35 1.58
N GLY A 41 -5.45 9.93 0.44
CA GLY A 41 -6.13 9.83 -0.86
C GLY A 41 -6.79 8.48 -1.14
N LEU A 42 -6.65 7.50 -0.25
CA LEU A 42 -7.16 6.14 -0.48
C LEU A 42 -8.68 6.05 -0.24
N PRO A 43 -9.38 5.16 -0.98
CA PRO A 43 -10.77 4.85 -0.68
C PRO A 43 -10.95 4.32 0.75
N ASP A 44 -12.04 4.74 1.42
CA ASP A 44 -12.41 4.31 2.79
C ASP A 44 -12.35 2.79 2.99
N MET A 45 -12.68 2.07 1.92
CA MET A 45 -12.72 0.62 1.88
C MET A 45 -11.37 -0.05 2.20
N ILE A 46 -10.25 0.63 1.97
CA ILE A 46 -8.88 0.14 2.23
C ILE A 46 -8.08 1.06 3.16
N HIS A 47 -8.48 2.33 3.31
CA HIS A 47 -7.79 3.34 4.12
C HIS A 47 -7.45 2.82 5.53
N GLY A 48 -8.43 2.33 6.28
CA GLY A 48 -8.22 1.86 7.64
C GLY A 48 -7.24 0.68 7.74
N SER A 49 -7.23 -0.20 6.74
CA SER A 49 -6.30 -1.34 6.69
C SER A 49 -4.87 -0.89 6.38
N VAL A 50 -4.69 0.09 5.48
CA VAL A 50 -3.35 0.64 5.19
C VAL A 50 -2.79 1.40 6.39
N VAL A 51 -3.60 2.22 7.07
CA VAL A 51 -3.21 2.93 8.31
C VAL A 51 -2.78 1.94 9.40
N ALA A 52 -3.51 0.83 9.57
CA ALA A 52 -3.20 -0.18 10.58
C ALA A 52 -1.85 -0.88 10.33
N SER A 53 -1.46 -1.05 9.06
CA SER A 53 -0.20 -1.69 8.68
C SER A 53 1.03 -0.81 8.91
N LYS A 54 0.87 0.51 9.08
CA LYS A 54 1.95 1.47 9.36
C LYS A 54 3.15 1.33 8.41
N PRO A 55 2.94 1.54 7.10
CA PRO A 55 4.03 1.47 6.13
C PRO A 55 5.13 2.47 6.49
N LYS A 56 6.38 2.04 6.34
CA LYS A 56 7.58 2.86 6.57
C LYS A 56 8.08 3.48 5.29
N THR A 57 7.76 2.88 4.15
CA THR A 57 8.15 3.38 2.83
C THR A 57 6.94 3.56 1.92
N MET A 58 7.10 4.41 0.90
CA MET A 58 6.07 4.58 -0.13
C MET A 58 5.77 3.27 -0.86
N GLN A 59 6.79 2.44 -1.10
CA GLN A 59 6.65 1.17 -1.79
C GLN A 59 5.78 0.18 -0.99
N GLU A 60 5.98 0.10 0.32
CA GLU A 60 5.13 -0.71 1.21
C GLU A 60 3.68 -0.24 1.19
N ALA A 61 3.45 1.08 1.25
CA ALA A 61 2.09 1.63 1.21
C ALA A 61 1.35 1.25 -0.09
N ILE A 62 2.05 1.29 -1.24
CA ILE A 62 1.51 0.92 -2.55
C ILE A 62 1.22 -0.58 -2.64
N GLU A 63 2.14 -1.41 -2.15
CA GLU A 63 1.99 -2.87 -2.16
C GLU A 63 0.78 -3.31 -1.33
N ILE A 64 0.66 -2.78 -0.10
CA ILE A 64 -0.47 -3.07 0.79
C ILE A 64 -1.79 -2.62 0.16
N ALA A 65 -1.85 -1.40 -0.41
CA ALA A 65 -3.05 -0.90 -1.05
C ALA A 65 -3.48 -1.78 -2.24
N THR A 66 -2.51 -2.22 -3.05
CA THR A 66 -2.75 -3.07 -4.22
C THR A 66 -3.24 -4.46 -3.81
N GLU A 67 -2.59 -5.09 -2.83
CA GLU A 67 -3.01 -6.39 -2.31
C GLU A 67 -4.45 -6.36 -1.78
N LEU A 68 -4.81 -5.30 -1.05
CA LEU A 68 -6.15 -5.12 -0.50
C LEU A 68 -7.21 -4.93 -1.59
N MET A 69 -6.89 -4.22 -2.67
CA MET A 69 -7.77 -4.09 -3.83
C MET A 69 -7.98 -5.42 -4.53
N ASP A 70 -6.90 -6.15 -4.84
CA ASP A 70 -6.96 -7.45 -5.52
C ASP A 70 -7.78 -8.46 -4.73
N LYS A 71 -7.58 -8.53 -3.41
CA LYS A 71 -8.34 -9.42 -2.53
C LYS A 71 -9.84 -9.12 -2.55
N LYS A 72 -10.22 -7.85 -2.57
CA LYS A 72 -11.63 -7.42 -2.64
C LYS A 72 -12.23 -7.71 -4.01
N ILE A 73 -11.52 -7.44 -5.09
CA ILE A 73 -11.96 -7.75 -6.46
C ILE A 73 -12.22 -9.25 -6.62
N ARG A 74 -11.29 -10.11 -6.17
CA ARG A 74 -11.45 -11.56 -6.18
C ARG A 74 -12.69 -12.02 -5.40
N THR A 75 -12.90 -11.48 -4.21
CA THR A 75 -14.08 -11.81 -3.38
C THR A 75 -15.38 -11.42 -4.09
N PHE A 76 -15.40 -10.30 -4.80
CA PHE A 76 -16.58 -9.84 -5.53
C PHE A 76 -16.89 -10.74 -6.73
N ALA A 77 -15.86 -11.12 -7.51
CA ALA A 77 -16.00 -12.03 -8.64
C ALA A 77 -16.55 -13.41 -8.22
N GLU A 78 -16.07 -13.96 -7.09
CA GLU A 78 -16.57 -15.22 -6.53
C GLU A 78 -18.05 -15.16 -6.11
N ARG A 79 -18.48 -14.03 -5.53
CA ARG A 79 -19.89 -13.80 -5.15
C ARG A 79 -20.80 -13.62 -6.36
N GLU A 80 -20.35 -12.90 -7.38
CA GLU A 80 -21.13 -12.62 -8.59
C GLU A 80 -21.42 -13.92 -9.35
N THR A 81 -20.39 -14.73 -9.59
CA THR A 81 -20.53 -16.06 -10.24
C THR A 81 -21.45 -17.01 -9.46
N THR A 82 -21.34 -17.02 -8.13
CA THR A 82 -22.22 -17.84 -7.28
C THR A 82 -23.67 -17.36 -7.32
N SER A 83 -23.89 -16.04 -7.30
CA SER A 83 -25.24 -15.45 -7.31
C SER A 83 -25.92 -15.63 -8.66
N LYS A 84 -25.17 -15.49 -9.77
CA LYS A 84 -25.67 -15.70 -11.14
C LYS A 84 -26.14 -17.15 -11.36
N ARG A 85 -25.37 -18.13 -10.89
CA ARG A 85 -25.78 -19.55 -10.93
C ARG A 85 -27.06 -19.82 -10.14
N LYS A 86 -27.24 -19.17 -8.98
CA LYS A 86 -28.48 -19.29 -8.19
C LYS A 86 -29.67 -18.65 -8.90
N PHE A 87 -29.49 -17.46 -9.48
CA PHE A 87 -30.54 -16.77 -10.22
C PHE A 87 -31.03 -17.58 -11.44
N GLU A 88 -30.13 -18.12 -12.25
CA GLU A 88 -30.48 -18.99 -13.38
C GLU A 88 -31.23 -20.25 -12.93
N ASN A 89 -30.83 -20.85 -11.80
CA ASN A 89 -31.47 -22.05 -11.27
C ASN A 89 -32.90 -21.75 -10.78
N THR A 90 -33.08 -20.66 -10.02
CA THR A 90 -34.41 -20.21 -9.58
C THR A 90 -35.28 -19.84 -10.76
N SER A 91 -34.78 -19.10 -11.76
CA SER A 91 -35.53 -18.73 -12.96
C SER A 91 -36.01 -19.96 -13.75
N ARG A 92 -35.19 -21.00 -13.86
CA ARG A 92 -35.59 -22.27 -14.51
C ARG A 92 -36.64 -23.04 -13.72
N ILE A 93 -36.66 -22.94 -12.39
CA ILE A 93 -37.64 -23.65 -11.56
C ILE A 93 -39.01 -22.98 -11.67
N THR A 94 -39.08 -21.65 -11.60
CA THR A 94 -40.35 -20.90 -11.63
C THR A 94 -41.01 -20.89 -13.02
N GLN A 95 -40.24 -20.99 -14.10
CA GLN A 95 -40.78 -21.01 -15.47
C GLN A 95 -41.33 -22.41 -15.89
N ASN A 96 -41.04 -23.45 -15.11
CA ASN A 96 -41.53 -24.82 -15.34
C ASN A 96 -42.64 -25.24 -14.35
N GLN A 97 -43.23 -24.30 -13.60
CA GLN A 97 -44.47 -24.46 -12.83
C GLN A 97 -45.65 -23.85 -13.58
#